data_AF-A0A8T4C0F8-F1
#
_entry.id   AF-A0A8T4C0F8-F1
#
_cell.length_a   1.000
_cell.length_b   1.000
_cell.length_c   1.000
_cell.angle_alpha   90.00
_cell.angle_beta   90.00
_cell.angle_gamma   90.00
#
_symmetry.space_group_name_H-M   'P 1'
#
loop_
_entity.id
_entity.type
_entity.pdbx_description
1 polymer ?
#
loop_
_entity_poly.entity_id
_entity_poly.type
_entity_poly.pdbx_seq_one_letter_code
_entity_poly.pdbx_strand_id
1 'polypeptide(L)' 'MSKNKSTVKKGKLVAAGKRRPAPRWADIKKFGLKRARTRRVRVRTKQWRRDKLKI' A
#
# COMPACT_ATOMS: atom_id res chain seq x y z
N MET A 1 -21.01 -12.93 8.79
CA MET A 1 -19.86 -13.83 8.99
C MET A 1 -18.62 -13.33 8.25
N SER A 2 -17.56 -12.93 8.95
CA SER A 2 -16.27 -12.52 8.35
C SER A 2 -15.61 -13.63 7.51
N LYS A 3 -15.92 -14.89 7.82
CA LYS A 3 -15.31 -16.09 7.23
C LYS A 3 -15.74 -16.35 5.78
N ASN A 4 -17.01 -16.14 5.46
CA ASN A 4 -17.59 -16.50 4.16
C ASN A 4 -17.56 -15.29 3.21
N LYS A 5 -16.53 -15.25 2.35
CA LYS A 5 -16.34 -14.21 1.33
C LYS A 5 -16.20 -14.88 -0.02
N SER A 6 -16.80 -14.29 -1.06
CA SER A 6 -16.56 -14.74 -2.44
C SER A 6 -15.08 -14.63 -2.79
N THR A 7 -14.61 -15.47 -3.72
CA THR A 7 -13.21 -15.50 -4.17
C THR A 7 -12.73 -14.13 -4.64
N VAL A 8 -13.57 -13.41 -5.38
CA VAL A 8 -13.30 -12.04 -5.84
C VAL A 8 -13.07 -11.09 -4.66
N LYS A 9 -13.96 -11.13 -3.66
CA LYS A 9 -13.83 -10.29 -2.46
C LYS A 9 -12.58 -10.65 -1.66
N LYS A 10 -12.24 -11.93 -1.57
CA LYS A 10 -11.02 -12.41 -0.90
C LYS A 10 -9.76 -11.90 -1.62
N GLY A 11 -9.71 -11.97 -2.94
CA GLY A 11 -8.62 -11.42 -3.75
C GLY A 11 -8.42 -9.92 -3.56
N LYS A 12 -9.52 -9.14 -3.57
CA LYS A 12 -9.47 -7.69 -3.32
C LYS A 12 -8.93 -7.35 -1.93
N LEU A 13 -9.33 -8.09 -0.90
CA LEU A 13 -8.81 -7.88 0.46
C LEU A 13 -7.33 -8.23 0.59
N VAL A 14 -6.89 -9.33 -0.02
CA VAL A 14 -5.46 -9.72 -0.05
C VAL A 14 -4.63 -8.65 -0.76
N ALA A 15 -5.08 -8.19 -1.93
CA ALA A 15 -4.41 -7.13 -2.67
C ALA A 15 -4.33 -5.82 -1.87
N ALA A 16 -5.39 -5.47 -1.14
CA ALA A 16 -5.39 -4.30 -0.26
C ALA A 16 -4.41 -4.46 0.92
N GLY A 17 -4.33 -5.63 1.54
CA GLY A 17 -3.41 -5.92 2.65
C GLY A 17 -1.93 -5.98 2.24
N LYS A 18 -1.64 -6.27 0.97
CA LYS A 18 -0.27 -6.26 0.42
C LYS A 18 0.27 -4.86 0.09
N ARG A 19 -0.55 -3.81 0.17
CA ARG A 19 -0.11 -2.43 -0.09
C ARG A 19 0.84 -1.97 1.02
N ARG A 20 2.06 -1.60 0.63
CA ARG A 20 3.15 -1.17 1.53
C ARG A 20 3.76 0.14 1.02
N PRO A 21 4.46 0.88 1.88
CA PRO A 21 5.28 2.02 1.45
C PRO A 21 6.25 1.63 0.33
N ALA A 22 6.53 2.59 -0.55
CA ALA A 22 7.50 2.37 -1.63
C ALA A 22 8.88 2.05 -1.04
N PRO A 23 9.61 1.08 -1.61
CA PRO A 23 10.97 0.76 -1.20
C PRO A 23 11.95 1.87 -1.61
N ARG A 24 13.08 1.97 -0.90
CA ARG A 24 14.06 3.03 -1.09
C ARG A 24 14.68 3.10 -2.48
N TRP A 25 14.86 1.96 -3.15
CA TRP A 25 15.36 1.93 -4.52
C TRP A 25 14.39 2.62 -5.50
N ALA A 26 13.07 2.57 -5.25
CA ALA A 26 12.09 3.23 -6.11
C ALA A 26 12.16 4.76 -6.00
N ASP A 27 12.47 5.28 -4.80
CA ASP A 27 12.73 6.70 -4.57
C ASP A 27 13.99 7.15 -5.33
N ILE A 28 15.05 6.35 -5.30
CA ILE A 28 16.30 6.62 -6.02
C ILE A 28 16.05 6.62 -7.53
N LYS A 29 15.31 5.64 -8.05
CA LYS A 29 14.98 5.56 -9.48
C LYS A 29 14.16 6.76 -9.95
N LYS A 30 13.25 7.29 -9.13
CA LYS A 30 12.38 8.42 -9.49
C LYS A 30 13.07 9.79 -9.33
N PHE A 31 13.78 9.98 -8.22
CA PHE A 31 14.27 11.31 -7.83
C PHE A 31 15.80 11.47 -7.98
N GLY A 32 16.53 10.38 -8.19
CA GLY A 32 18.00 10.35 -8.15
C GLY A 32 18.55 10.37 -6.72
N LEU A 33 19.83 10.04 -6.58
CA LEU A 33 20.48 9.85 -5.27
C LEU A 33 20.45 11.08 -4.36
N LYS A 34 20.61 12.29 -4.91
CA LYS A 34 20.61 13.53 -4.12
C LYS A 34 19.23 13.80 -3.50
N ARG A 35 18.17 13.73 -4.30
CA ARG A 35 16.80 14.10 -3.88
C ARG A 35 16.10 12.97 -3.14
N ALA A 36 16.44 11.71 -3.39
CA ALA A 36 15.88 10.58 -2.66
C ALA A 36 16.22 10.59 -1.16
N ARG A 37 17.27 11.32 -0.72
CA ARG A 37 17.61 11.48 0.71
C ARG A 37 16.48 12.15 1.49
N THR A 38 15.87 13.18 0.92
CA THR A 38 14.85 14.01 1.58
C THR A 38 13.45 13.75 1.05
N ARG A 39 13.30 13.32 -0.20
CA ARG A 39 12.00 13.02 -0.83
C ARG A 39 11.73 11.53 -0.92
N ARG A 40 10.49 11.15 -0.63
CA ARG A 40 9.98 9.78 -0.78
C ARG A 40 8.71 9.76 -1.64
N VAL A 41 8.52 8.68 -2.37
CA VAL A 41 7.27 8.38 -3.06
C VAL A 41 6.21 8.12 -1.99
N ARG A 42 5.25 9.04 -1.88
CA ARG A 42 4.14 8.89 -0.95
C ARG A 42 3.19 7.80 -1.44
N VAL A 43 3.13 6.69 -0.71
CA VAL A 43 2.11 5.66 -0.88
C VAL A 43 1.24 5.67 0.36
N ARG A 44 -0.06 5.95 0.21
CA ARG A 44 -1.00 5.92 1.34
C ARG A 44 -1.28 4.48 1.74
N THR A 45 -0.80 4.10 2.92
CA THR A 45 -1.16 2.83 3.57
C THR A 45 -2.37 3.08 4.47
N LYS A 46 -3.46 2.34 4.29
CA LYS A 46 -4.66 2.47 5.12
C LYS A 46 -4.43 1.84 6.49
N GLN A 47 -4.89 2.52 7.54
CA GLN A 47 -4.83 2.01 8.91
C GLN A 47 -6.16 1.36 9.29
N TRP A 48 -6.15 0.11 9.74
CA TRP A 48 -7.38 -0.66 9.97
C TRP A 48 -8.33 -0.04 11.01
N ARG A 49 -7.80 0.70 12.00
CA ARG A 49 -8.59 1.41 13.01
C ARG A 49 -9.20 2.71 12.50
N ARG A 50 -8.54 3.40 11.55
CA ARG A 50 -8.89 4.78 11.15
C ARG A 50 -9.54 4.85 9.77
N ASP A 51 -9.10 4.00 8.84
CA ASP A 51 -9.57 3.97 7.46
C ASP A 51 -10.42 2.72 7.21
N LYS A 52 -11.56 2.89 6.53
CA LYS A 52 -12.37 1.77 6.05
C LYS A 52 -11.98 1.36 4.63
N LEU A 53 -11.89 0.06 4.38
CA LEU A 53 -11.77 -0.51 3.04
C LEU A 53 -13.18 -0.65 2.44
N LYS A 54 -13.53 0.16 1.45
CA LYS A 54 -14.78 0.04 0.69
C LYS A 54 -14.63 -1.07 -0.35
N ILE A 55 -14.71 -2.33 0.07
CA ILE A 55 -14.52 -3.56 -0.73
C ILE A 55 -15.69 -4.52 -0.55
#